data_AF-A0A954V7V0-F1
#
_entry.id   AF-A0A954V7V0-F1
#
_cell.length_a   1.000
_cell.length_b   1.000
_cell.length_c   1.000
_cell.angle_alpha   90.00
_cell.angle_beta   90.00
_cell.angle_gamma   90.00
#
_symmetry.space_group_name_H-M   'P 1'
#
loop_
_entity.id
_entity.type
_entity.pdbx_description
1 polymer ?
#
loop_
_entity_poly.entity_id
_entity_poly.type
_entity_poly.pdbx_seq_one_letter_code
_entity_poly.pdbx_strand_id
1 'polypeptide(L)'
;MTNRKGSPGMVTQRQRNRAVVSLVLLAIMSGCSVYRNTVPAYLIGPGTPMGAREDREAINFLRLRQDPPDAYRLDSRDVLGIYIEGVLGNKEEPPPVHFPETGDLPPAVGYPVP
;
A
#
# COMPACT_ATOMS: atom_id res chain seq x y z
N MET A 1 39.80 56.08 35.15
CA MET A 1 38.62 55.20 34.97
C MET A 1 38.92 54.16 33.91
N THR A 2 38.42 52.96 34.14
CA THR A 2 38.60 51.69 33.43
C THR A 2 38.04 51.69 32.00
N ASN A 3 38.69 50.99 31.06
CA ASN A 3 37.99 49.94 30.31
C ASN A 3 38.94 48.97 29.56
N ARG A 4 38.97 47.72 30.00
CA ARG A 4 39.53 46.59 29.23
C ARG A 4 38.45 46.12 28.24
N LYS A 5 38.68 46.25 26.94
CA LYS A 5 37.95 45.44 25.95
C LYS A 5 38.83 44.27 25.53
N GLY A 6 38.67 43.15 26.24
CA GLY A 6 39.08 41.85 25.73
C GLY A 6 38.19 41.49 24.56
N SER A 7 38.78 41.10 23.43
CA SER A 7 38.07 40.65 22.24
C SER A 7 37.97 39.12 22.30
N PRO A 8 36.79 38.53 22.56
CA PRO A 8 36.60 37.10 22.44
C PRO A 8 36.21 36.75 21.00
N GLY A 9 36.57 35.54 20.54
CA GLY A 9 35.81 34.91 19.47
C GLY A 9 36.59 34.32 18.30
N MET A 10 37.89 34.06 18.41
CA MET A 10 38.62 33.34 17.36
C MET A 10 38.43 31.81 17.41
N VAL A 11 37.49 31.29 18.22
CA VAL A 11 37.23 29.84 18.37
C VAL A 11 36.03 29.35 17.53
N THR A 12 35.20 30.24 16.98
CA THR A 12 33.80 29.84 16.72
C THR A 12 33.40 29.71 15.25
N GLN A 13 34.27 30.01 14.28
CA GLN A 13 33.88 29.94 12.85
C GLN A 13 33.89 28.51 12.30
N ARG A 14 34.97 27.74 12.54
CA ARG A 14 35.09 26.35 12.06
C ARG A 14 34.12 25.40 12.77
N GLN A 15 33.86 25.63 14.06
CA GLN A 15 32.91 24.81 14.83
C GLN A 15 31.46 25.06 14.39
N ARG A 16 31.09 26.31 14.08
CA ARG A 16 29.76 26.66 13.57
C ARG A 16 29.52 26.04 12.19
N ASN A 17 30.50 26.05 11.29
CA ASN A 17 30.36 25.41 9.97
C ASN A 17 30.18 23.89 10.06
N ARG A 18 30.89 23.21 10.99
CA ARG A 18 30.72 21.76 11.19
C ARG A 18 29.33 21.43 11.73
N ALA A 19 28.81 22.20 12.67
CA ALA A 19 27.47 22.01 13.21
C ALA A 19 26.38 22.20 12.13
N VAL A 20 26.52 23.22 11.27
CA VAL A 20 25.60 23.46 10.15
C VAL A 20 25.63 22.31 9.15
N VAL A 21 26.82 21.82 8.78
CA VAL A 21 26.96 20.68 7.85
C VAL A 21 26.33 19.41 8.44
N SER A 22 26.56 19.12 9.71
CA SER A 22 25.96 17.95 10.38
C SER A 22 24.43 18.02 10.44
N LEU A 23 23.86 19.19 10.70
CA LEU A 23 22.41 19.39 10.74
C LEU A 23 21.77 19.19 9.35
N VAL A 24 22.40 19.72 8.30
CA VAL A 24 21.95 19.54 6.91
C VAL A 24 22.03 18.07 6.49
N LEU A 25 23.11 17.37 6.87
CA LEU A 25 23.27 15.94 6.56
C LEU A 25 22.16 15.08 7.21
N LEU A 26 21.79 15.40 8.46
CA LEU A 26 20.70 14.75 9.19
C LEU A 26 19.33 14.97 8.53
N ALA A 27 19.07 16.17 8.01
CA ALA A 27 17.81 16.49 7.32
C ALA A 27 17.66 15.80 5.96
N ILE A 28 18.77 15.46 5.29
CA ILE A 28 18.74 14.74 4.00
C ILE A 28 18.52 13.23 4.22
N MET A 29 18.93 12.69 5.37
CA MET A 29 18.74 11.28 5.72
C MET A 29 17.31 10.94 6.19
N SER A 30 16.51 11.93 6.61
CA SER A 30 15.08 11.76 6.80
C SER A 30 14.38 11.77 5.43
N GLY A 31 14.22 10.59 4.83
CA GLY A 31 13.54 10.45 3.54
C GLY A 31 12.08 10.93 3.55
N CYS A 32 11.51 11.18 2.37
CA CYS A 32 10.15 11.67 2.15
C CYS A 32 9.05 10.59 2.33
N SER A 33 9.12 9.74 3.36
CA SER A 33 8.09 8.70 3.58
C SER A 33 6.77 9.24 4.14
N VAL A 34 6.73 10.50 4.57
CA VAL A 34 5.53 11.15 5.13
C VAL A 34 4.52 11.59 4.05
N TYR A 35 4.93 11.71 2.79
CA TYR A 35 4.04 12.16 1.70
C TYR A 35 3.53 10.98 0.87
N ARG A 36 2.84 10.04 1.51
CA ARG A 36 1.90 9.17 0.80
C ARG A 36 0.53 9.85 0.86
N ASN A 37 0.21 10.63 -0.16
CA ASN A 37 -1.15 11.14 -0.37
C ASN A 37 -2.06 9.99 -0.81
N THR A 38 -2.37 9.07 0.11
CA THR A 38 -3.47 8.15 -0.09
C THR A 38 -4.75 8.94 0.16
N VAL A 39 -5.51 9.24 -0.89
CA VAL A 39 -6.87 9.77 -0.74
C VAL A 39 -7.73 8.57 -0.33
N PRO A 40 -8.25 8.52 0.90
CA PRO A 40 -9.09 7.41 1.31
C PRO A 40 -10.40 7.42 0.50
N ALA A 41 -10.84 6.23 0.09
CA ALA A 41 -11.97 6.06 -0.83
C ALA A 41 -13.28 6.69 -0.33
N TYR A 42 -13.49 6.77 0.99
CA TYR A 42 -14.68 7.38 1.59
C TYR A 42 -14.76 8.91 1.43
N LEU A 43 -13.66 9.58 1.04
CA LEU A 43 -13.66 11.02 0.78
C LEU A 43 -14.14 11.35 -0.65
N ILE A 44 -14.30 10.35 -1.52
CA ILE A 44 -14.85 10.54 -2.87
C ILE A 44 -16.38 10.58 -2.75
N GLY A 45 -16.92 11.77 -2.53
CA GLY A 45 -18.36 12.00 -2.46
C GLY A 45 -19.05 12.00 -3.82
N PRO A 46 -20.38 11.81 -3.88
CA PRO A 46 -21.15 11.75 -5.12
C PRO A 46 -21.17 13.05 -5.96
N GLY A 47 -20.61 14.15 -5.43
CA GLY A 47 -20.47 15.44 -6.11
C GLY A 47 -19.05 15.76 -6.59
N THR A 48 -18.08 14.84 -6.48
CA THR A 48 -16.74 15.10 -7.02
C THR A 48 -16.81 15.15 -8.54
N PRO A 49 -16.42 16.27 -9.19
CA PRO A 49 -16.47 16.39 -10.63
C PRO A 49 -15.47 15.42 -11.25
N MET A 50 -15.97 14.28 -11.73
CA MET A 50 -15.23 13.36 -12.57
C MET A 50 -15.27 13.99 -13.97
N GLY A 51 -14.19 14.65 -14.37
CA GLY A 51 -14.15 15.36 -15.65
C GLY A 51 -14.60 14.47 -16.81
N ALA A 52 -15.18 15.10 -17.84
CA ALA A 52 -15.64 14.44 -19.06
C ALA A 52 -14.58 13.48 -19.62
N ARG A 53 -15.04 12.30 -20.04
CA ARG A 53 -14.20 11.22 -20.58
C ARG A 53 -14.33 11.08 -22.10
N GLU A 54 -15.13 11.93 -22.75
CA GLU A 54 -15.44 11.84 -24.18
C GLU A 54 -14.19 11.80 -25.08
N ASP A 55 -13.13 12.55 -24.74
CA ASP A 55 -11.89 12.63 -25.55
C ASP A 55 -10.76 11.71 -25.05
N ARG A 56 -11.06 10.73 -24.17
CA ARG A 56 -10.04 9.85 -23.57
C ARG A 56 -10.10 8.44 -24.13
N GLU A 57 -8.94 7.91 -24.49
CA GLU A 57 -8.79 6.50 -24.84
C GLU A 57 -8.57 5.65 -23.58
N ALA A 58 -9.11 4.43 -23.59
CA ALA A 58 -8.89 3.47 -22.50
C ALA A 58 -7.42 3.02 -22.49
N ILE A 59 -6.77 3.09 -21.33
CA ILE A 59 -5.40 2.58 -21.18
C ILE A 59 -5.41 1.06 -21.29
N ASN A 60 -4.43 0.51 -22.01
CA ASN A 60 -4.20 -0.93 -22.02
C ASN A 60 -3.72 -1.39 -20.64
N PHE A 61 -4.55 -2.14 -19.92
CA PHE A 61 -4.26 -2.64 -18.58
C PHE A 61 -3.01 -3.54 -18.51
N LEU A 62 -2.62 -4.18 -19.62
CA LEU A 62 -1.39 -4.96 -19.68
C LEU A 62 -0.15 -4.10 -19.42
N ARG A 63 -0.19 -2.81 -19.77
CA ARG A 63 0.91 -1.86 -19.51
C ARG A 63 1.02 -1.47 -18.04
N LEU A 64 0.00 -1.74 -17.23
CA LEU A 64 -0.04 -1.43 -15.80
C LEU A 64 0.31 -2.64 -14.92
N ARG A 65 0.65 -3.78 -15.53
CA ARG A 65 1.02 -4.98 -14.78
C ARG A 65 2.29 -4.72 -13.99
N GLN A 66 2.22 -4.95 -12.69
CA GLN A 66 3.39 -5.02 -11.83
C GLN A 66 3.93 -6.45 -11.89
N ASP A 67 5.26 -6.59 -11.90
CA ASP A 67 5.86 -7.90 -11.69
C ASP A 67 5.53 -8.38 -10.28
N PRO A 68 5.10 -9.64 -10.12
CA PRO A 68 4.83 -10.17 -8.78
C PRO A 68 6.14 -10.16 -7.96
N PRO A 69 6.06 -9.90 -6.65
CA PRO A 69 7.23 -9.96 -5.79
C PRO A 69 7.77 -11.40 -5.73
N ASP A 70 9.08 -11.54 -5.53
CA ASP A 70 9.73 -12.86 -5.41
C ASP A 70 9.10 -13.75 -4.33
N ALA A 71 8.59 -13.14 -3.26
CA ALA A 71 7.84 -13.80 -2.21
C ALA A 71 6.66 -12.94 -1.74
N TYR A 72 5.45 -13.49 -1.84
CA TYR A 72 4.25 -12.86 -1.27
C TYR A 72 4.17 -13.12 0.24
N ARG A 73 3.96 -12.07 1.04
CA ARG A 73 3.76 -12.17 2.48
C ARG A 73 2.30 -11.85 2.80
N LEU A 74 1.60 -12.79 3.44
CA LEU A 74 0.21 -12.61 3.85
C LEU A 74 0.07 -11.42 4.81
N ASP A 75 -0.95 -10.60 4.59
CA ASP A 75 -1.31 -9.47 5.47
C ASP A 75 -2.72 -9.63 6.05
N SER A 76 -3.06 -8.77 7.00
CA SER A 76 -4.41 -8.64 7.52
C SER A 76 -5.43 -8.43 6.40
N ARG A 77 -6.53 -9.18 6.46
CA ARG A 77 -7.63 -9.21 5.48
C ARG A 77 -7.34 -9.96 4.17
N ASP A 78 -6.17 -10.59 4.03
CA ASP A 78 -5.98 -11.57 2.95
C ASP A 78 -6.84 -12.82 3.19
N VAL A 79 -7.32 -13.41 2.09
CA VAL A 79 -8.11 -14.65 2.12
C VAL A 79 -7.24 -15.80 1.68
N LEU A 80 -7.05 -16.79 2.56
CA LEU A 80 -6.30 -18.00 2.26
C LEU A 80 -7.24 -19.15 1.88
N GLY A 81 -7.13 -19.65 0.65
CA GLY A 81 -7.77 -20.89 0.24
C GLY A 81 -7.00 -22.09 0.77
N ILE A 82 -7.53 -22.79 1.77
CA ILE A 82 -6.93 -24.01 2.33
C ILE A 82 -7.65 -25.22 1.74
N TYR A 83 -6.88 -26.14 1.16
CA TYR A 83 -7.38 -27.43 0.68
C TYR A 83 -6.74 -28.56 1.50
N ILE A 84 -7.58 -29.46 2.00
CA ILE A 84 -7.15 -30.64 2.77
C ILE A 84 -7.59 -31.88 1.98
N GLU A 85 -6.59 -32.61 1.50
CA GLU A 85 -6.79 -33.87 0.77
C GLU A 85 -7.41 -34.93 1.70
N GLY A 86 -8.45 -35.62 1.22
CA GLY A 86 -9.13 -36.69 1.96
C GLY A 86 -10.26 -36.27 2.92
N VAL A 87 -10.49 -34.96 3.13
CA VAL A 87 -11.63 -34.45 3.93
C VAL A 87 -12.69 -33.78 3.06
N LEU A 88 -12.28 -33.06 2.01
CA LEU A 88 -13.16 -32.27 1.14
C LEU A 88 -13.55 -32.99 -0.17
N GLY A 89 -13.22 -34.27 -0.30
CA GLY A 89 -13.45 -35.09 -1.49
C GLY A 89 -12.17 -35.72 -2.05
N ASN A 90 -12.33 -36.60 -3.03
CA ASN A 90 -11.23 -37.30 -3.70
C ASN A 90 -10.86 -36.57 -5.00
N LYS A 91 -9.57 -36.52 -5.37
CA LYS A 91 -9.11 -35.71 -6.51
C LYS A 91 -9.66 -36.20 -7.86
N GLU A 92 -9.92 -37.50 -7.98
CA GLU A 92 -10.51 -38.09 -9.18
C GLU A 92 -12.03 -37.84 -9.30
N GLU A 93 -12.67 -37.31 -8.26
CA GLU A 93 -14.12 -37.14 -8.21
C GLU A 93 -14.50 -35.66 -8.39
N PRO A 94 -15.45 -35.33 -9.27
CA PRO A 94 -15.86 -33.95 -9.49
C PRO A 94 -16.45 -33.34 -8.20
N PRO A 95 -16.21 -32.04 -7.93
CA PRO A 95 -16.72 -31.40 -6.73
C PRO A 95 -18.26 -31.45 -6.69
N PRO A 96 -18.87 -31.64 -5.52
CA PRO A 96 -20.31 -31.73 -5.42
C PRO A 96 -20.98 -30.42 -5.83
N VAL A 97 -22.03 -30.57 -6.62
CA VAL A 97 -22.88 -29.50 -7.10
C VAL A 97 -24.24 -29.62 -6.43
N HIS A 98 -24.68 -28.54 -5.78
CA HIS A 98 -26.01 -28.45 -5.20
C HIS A 98 -26.98 -27.86 -6.23
N PHE A 99 -28.03 -28.61 -6.55
CA PHE A 99 -29.12 -28.16 -7.41
C PHE A 99 -30.29 -27.70 -6.53
N PRO A 100 -30.66 -26.41 -6.56
CA PRO A 100 -31.78 -25.91 -5.77
C PRO A 100 -33.13 -26.47 -6.30
N GLU A 101 -33.99 -26.94 -5.40
CA GLU A 101 -35.26 -27.57 -5.77
C GLU A 101 -36.23 -26.64 -6.50
N THR A 102 -36.15 -25.33 -6.22
CA THR A 102 -37.04 -24.32 -6.78
C THR A 102 -36.62 -23.85 -8.18
N GLY A 103 -35.45 -24.26 -8.68
CA GLY A 103 -34.98 -23.95 -10.05
C GLY A 103 -34.63 -22.47 -10.33
N ASP A 104 -34.96 -21.55 -9.42
CA ASP A 104 -34.75 -20.10 -9.58
C ASP A 104 -33.29 -19.64 -9.38
N LEU A 105 -32.41 -20.55 -8.96
CA LEU A 105 -31.01 -20.26 -8.66
C LEU A 105 -30.07 -21.16 -9.48
N PRO A 106 -28.95 -20.62 -9.98
CA PRO A 106 -27.95 -21.44 -10.66
C PRO A 106 -27.34 -22.46 -9.68
N PRO A 107 -26.88 -23.63 -10.18
CA PRO A 107 -26.24 -24.63 -9.34
C PRO A 107 -24.99 -24.05 -8.66
N ALA A 108 -24.81 -24.38 -7.39
CA ALA A 108 -23.69 -23.92 -6.58
C ALA A 108 -22.69 -25.07 -6.35
N VAL A 109 -21.40 -24.77 -6.43
CA VAL A 109 -20.32 -25.72 -6.13
C VAL A 109 -19.99 -25.63 -4.63
N GLY A 110 -19.95 -26.77 -3.94
CA GLY A 110 -19.49 -26.86 -2.55
C GLY A 110 -20.39 -27.68 -1.63
N TYR A 111 -19.90 -27.95 -0.42
CA TYR A 111 -20.64 -28.62 0.65
C TYR A 111 -21.29 -27.59 1.58
N PRO A 112 -22.55 -27.79 2.02
CA PRO A 112 -23.08 -27.04 3.14
C PRO A 112 -22.27 -27.42 4.39
N VAL A 113 -21.57 -26.44 4.95
CA VAL A 113 -20.86 -26.58 6.23
C VAL A 113 -21.84 -26.17 7.35
N PRO A 114 -22.10 -27.01 8.36
CA PRO A 114 -22.97 -26.66 9.48
C PRO A 114 -22.38 -25.59 10.40
#